data_AF-A0A086ZLP0-F1
#
_entry.id   AF-A0A086ZLP0-F1
#
_cell.length_a   1.000
_cell.length_b   1.000
_cell.length_c   1.000
_cell.angle_alpha   90.00
_cell.angle_beta   90.00
_cell.angle_gamma   90.00
#
_symmetry.space_group_name_H-M   'P 1'
#
loop_
_entity.id
_entity.type
_entity.pdbx_description
1 polymer ?
#
loop_
_entity_poly.entity_id
_entity_poly.type
_entity_poly.pdbx_seq_one_letter_code
_entity_poly.pdbx_strand_id
1 'polypeptide(L)'
;MPKQKLGLLVAALAKDSHSEDEFIRRIRGEGLIIDPRLKKGVRKGDFTDASQVVGYTITWKSADGWRQRFNAYDLGKELTLKQLRRRWAADPRSTRLAALEWQASMNHHRPVMRQGAEKQADNLTVHDMCRIIDQAFTILQDTRFNPDNPHAVSQAVRRFDQLYNSYGITWNPQQETDPSQSLTTPQDDARTR
;
A
#
# COMPACT_ATOMS: atom_id res chain seq x y z
N MET A 1 0.86 -10.11 -17.59
CA MET A 1 1.57 -10.68 -16.45
C MET A 1 1.20 -12.14 -16.36
N PRO A 2 2.17 -13.07 -16.38
CA PRO A 2 1.90 -14.48 -16.22
C PRO A 2 1.15 -14.77 -14.92
N LYS A 3 0.24 -15.77 -14.95
CA LYS A 3 -0.57 -16.19 -13.79
C LYS A 3 0.29 -16.46 -12.54
N GLN A 4 1.43 -17.14 -12.70
CA GLN A 4 2.33 -17.47 -11.59
C GLN A 4 2.89 -16.21 -10.94
N LYS A 5 3.34 -15.23 -11.73
CA LYS A 5 3.84 -13.94 -11.23
C LYS A 5 2.74 -13.18 -10.48
N LEU A 6 1.51 -13.19 -10.99
CA LEU A 6 0.36 -12.60 -10.29
C LEU A 6 0.10 -13.31 -8.95
N GLY A 7 0.11 -14.65 -8.93
CA GLY A 7 -0.07 -15.42 -7.71
C GLY A 7 1.00 -15.10 -6.66
N LEU A 8 2.27 -15.00 -7.05
CA LEU A 8 3.37 -14.64 -6.16
C LEU A 8 3.22 -13.23 -5.58
N LEU A 9 2.86 -12.24 -6.41
CA LEU A 9 2.59 -10.87 -5.96
C LEU A 9 1.45 -10.85 -4.93
N VAL A 10 0.33 -11.49 -5.25
CA VAL A 10 -0.84 -11.55 -4.34
C VAL A 10 -0.50 -12.26 -3.05
N ALA A 11 0.31 -13.32 -3.10
CA ALA A 11 0.79 -14.03 -1.93
C ALA A 11 1.70 -13.17 -1.04
N ALA A 12 2.62 -12.40 -1.64
CA ALA A 12 3.48 -11.47 -0.93
C ALA A 12 2.65 -10.39 -0.23
N LEU A 13 1.75 -9.74 -0.95
CA LEU A 13 0.88 -8.70 -0.39
C LEU A 13 -0.03 -9.25 0.73
N ALA A 14 -0.57 -10.46 0.57
CA ALA A 14 -1.38 -11.09 1.62
C ALA A 14 -0.57 -11.41 2.87
N LYS A 15 0.70 -11.83 2.71
CA LYS A 15 1.63 -12.09 3.82
C LYS A 15 1.99 -10.79 4.55
N ASP A 16 2.15 -9.71 3.80
CA ASP A 16 2.57 -8.39 4.26
C ASP A 16 1.41 -7.55 4.85
N SER A 17 0.18 -8.03 4.73
CA SER A 17 -1.02 -7.38 5.31
C SER A 17 -1.32 -7.92 6.70
N HIS A 18 -1.65 -7.04 7.64
CA HIS A 18 -2.09 -7.44 8.99
C HIS A 18 -3.60 -7.69 9.06
N SER A 19 -4.36 -7.03 8.18
CA SER A 19 -5.82 -7.09 8.12
C SER A 19 -6.35 -7.24 6.68
N GLU A 20 -7.64 -7.60 6.58
CA GLU A 20 -8.31 -7.75 5.28
C GLU A 20 -8.43 -6.43 4.52
N ASP A 21 -8.70 -5.31 5.22
CA ASP A 21 -8.80 -4.01 4.59
C ASP A 21 -7.46 -3.50 4.06
N GLU A 22 -6.36 -3.75 4.78
CA GLU A 22 -5.00 -3.49 4.31
C GLU A 22 -4.69 -4.29 3.04
N PHE A 23 -5.03 -5.58 3.03
CA PHE A 23 -4.83 -6.43 1.85
C PHE A 23 -5.54 -5.87 0.62
N ILE A 24 -6.81 -5.47 0.76
CA ILE A 24 -7.57 -4.87 -0.35
C ILE A 24 -6.87 -3.60 -0.84
N ARG A 25 -6.44 -2.71 0.07
CA ARG A 25 -5.75 -1.47 -0.31
C ARG A 25 -4.40 -1.73 -0.97
N ARG A 26 -3.59 -2.66 -0.46
CA ARG A 26 -2.30 -3.07 -1.04
C ARG A 26 -2.47 -3.61 -2.46
N ILE A 27 -3.42 -4.52 -2.68
CA ILE A 27 -3.73 -5.05 -4.02
C ILE A 27 -4.13 -3.93 -4.98
N ARG A 28 -4.96 -2.99 -4.52
CA ARG A 28 -5.41 -1.86 -5.34
C ARG A 28 -4.28 -0.84 -5.59
N GLY A 29 -3.32 -0.74 -4.67
CA GLY A 29 -2.09 0.06 -4.81
C GLY A 29 -1.19 -0.42 -5.95
N GLU A 30 -1.23 -1.72 -6.28
CA GLU A 30 -0.56 -2.31 -7.45
C GLU A 30 -1.30 -2.03 -8.78
N GLY A 31 -2.40 -1.27 -8.75
CA GLY A 31 -3.24 -1.03 -9.92
C GLY A 31 -4.08 -2.24 -10.34
N LEU A 32 -4.13 -3.29 -9.50
CA LEU A 32 -5.01 -4.43 -9.71
C LEU A 32 -6.44 -4.09 -9.29
N ILE A 33 -7.40 -4.72 -9.96
CA ILE A 33 -8.82 -4.63 -9.59
C ILE A 33 -9.18 -5.88 -8.80
N ILE A 34 -9.77 -5.70 -7.61
CA ILE A 34 -10.15 -6.79 -6.73
C ILE A 34 -11.66 -6.73 -6.44
N ASP A 35 -12.44 -7.65 -7.01
CA ASP A 35 -13.89 -7.65 -6.84
C ASP A 35 -14.31 -8.71 -5.81
N PRO A 36 -15.21 -8.39 -4.86
CA PRO A 36 -15.71 -9.35 -3.90
C PRO A 36 -16.66 -10.36 -4.55
N ARG A 37 -16.67 -11.58 -4.02
CA ARG A 37 -17.70 -12.59 -4.27
C ARG A 37 -18.61 -12.65 -3.06
N LEU A 38 -19.87 -12.28 -3.25
CA LEU A 38 -20.84 -12.20 -2.15
C LEU A 38 -21.46 -13.57 -1.83
N LYS A 39 -21.85 -13.76 -0.57
CA LYS A 39 -22.64 -14.90 -0.11
C LYS A 39 -23.99 -14.93 -0.85
N LYS A 40 -24.52 -16.12 -1.08
CA LYS A 40 -25.85 -16.30 -1.69
C LYS A 40 -26.89 -15.51 -0.90
N GLY A 41 -27.74 -14.75 -1.59
CA GLY A 41 -28.80 -13.92 -1.01
C GLY A 41 -28.37 -12.48 -0.69
N VAL A 42 -27.08 -12.17 -0.72
CA VAL A 42 -26.57 -10.81 -0.51
C VAL A 42 -26.47 -10.10 -1.86
N ARG A 43 -27.09 -8.92 -1.97
CA ARG A 43 -27.09 -8.11 -3.20
C ARG A 43 -25.94 -7.12 -3.22
N LYS A 44 -25.56 -6.70 -4.43
CA LYS A 44 -24.64 -5.58 -4.63
C LYS A 44 -25.26 -4.32 -4.00
N GLY A 45 -24.53 -3.67 -3.10
CA GLY A 45 -24.94 -2.44 -2.42
C GLY A 45 -25.48 -2.61 -0.99
N ASP A 46 -25.93 -3.82 -0.64
CA ASP A 46 -26.67 -4.06 0.62
C ASP A 46 -25.81 -4.69 1.73
N PHE A 47 -24.60 -5.13 1.41
CA PHE A 47 -23.74 -5.79 2.39
C PHE A 47 -23.00 -4.77 3.26
N THR A 48 -23.04 -4.93 4.57
CA THR A 48 -22.42 -4.03 5.55
C THR A 48 -21.33 -4.72 6.37
N ASP A 49 -21.18 -6.04 6.22
CA ASP A 49 -20.27 -6.86 6.99
C ASP A 49 -19.33 -7.65 6.05
N ALA A 50 -18.04 -7.69 6.38
CA ALA A 50 -17.03 -8.39 5.59
C ALA A 50 -17.30 -9.91 5.50
N SER A 51 -17.95 -10.51 6.49
CA SER A 51 -18.34 -11.93 6.49
C SER A 51 -19.32 -12.29 5.36
N GLN A 52 -20.03 -11.30 4.80
CA GLN A 52 -20.90 -11.48 3.63
C GLN A 52 -20.10 -11.64 2.33
N VAL A 53 -18.81 -11.30 2.34
CA VAL A 53 -17.87 -11.58 1.24
C VAL A 53 -17.23 -12.95 1.48
N VAL A 54 -17.44 -13.88 0.55
CA VAL A 54 -16.99 -15.29 0.66
C VAL A 54 -15.75 -15.61 -0.17
N GLY A 55 -15.35 -14.69 -1.05
CA GLY A 55 -14.17 -14.83 -1.90
C GLY A 55 -13.90 -13.55 -2.68
N TYR A 56 -12.94 -13.58 -3.58
CA TYR A 56 -12.63 -12.45 -4.45
C TYR A 56 -12.07 -12.92 -5.80
N THR A 57 -12.10 -12.01 -6.75
CA THR A 57 -11.47 -12.16 -8.07
C THR A 57 -10.52 -11.00 -8.31
N ILE A 58 -9.37 -11.29 -8.92
CA ILE A 58 -8.41 -10.28 -9.32
C ILE A 58 -8.45 -10.12 -10.84
N THR A 59 -8.53 -8.88 -11.29
CA THR A 59 -8.40 -8.51 -12.68
C THR A 59 -7.13 -7.69 -12.87
N TRP A 60 -6.21 -8.21 -13.67
CA TRP A 60 -5.03 -7.51 -14.15
C TRP A 60 -5.32 -6.88 -15.52
N LYS A 61 -4.78 -5.68 -15.76
CA LYS A 61 -4.84 -4.97 -17.05
C LYS A 61 -3.43 -4.85 -17.62
N SER A 62 -3.22 -5.29 -18.87
CA SER A 62 -2.00 -5.04 -19.63
C SER A 62 -1.91 -3.57 -20.03
N ALA A 63 -0.68 -3.12 -20.34
CA ALA A 63 -0.45 -1.83 -20.98
C ALA A 63 -1.23 -1.70 -22.30
N ASP A 64 -1.35 -2.81 -23.04
CA ASP A 64 -2.07 -2.89 -24.32
C ASP A 64 -3.60 -3.03 -24.16
N GLY A 65 -4.14 -2.81 -22.95
CA GLY A 65 -5.59 -2.82 -22.68
C GLY A 65 -6.21 -4.20 -22.42
N TRP A 66 -5.48 -5.30 -22.64
CA TRP A 66 -5.95 -6.65 -22.34
C TRP A 66 -6.28 -6.84 -20.86
N ARG A 67 -7.41 -7.49 -20.55
CA ARG A 67 -7.83 -7.76 -19.17
C ARG A 67 -7.85 -9.25 -18.93
N GLN A 68 -7.22 -9.68 -17.84
CA GLN A 68 -7.25 -11.09 -17.41
C GLN A 68 -7.80 -11.17 -15.99
N ARG A 69 -8.83 -12.01 -15.82
CA ARG A 69 -9.54 -12.21 -14.55
C ARG A 69 -9.24 -13.60 -14.01
N PHE A 70 -8.92 -13.67 -12.72
CA PHE A 70 -8.65 -14.91 -12.00
C PHE A 70 -9.46 -14.94 -10.71
N ASN A 71 -9.97 -16.11 -10.34
CA ASN A 71 -10.46 -16.32 -8.99
C ASN A 71 -9.27 -16.50 -8.03
N ALA A 72 -9.45 -16.16 -6.77
CA ALA A 72 -8.46 -16.41 -5.73
C ALA A 72 -7.97 -17.88 -5.73
N TYR A 73 -8.91 -18.83 -5.88
CA TYR A 73 -8.60 -20.25 -5.96
C TYR A 73 -7.71 -20.61 -7.15
N ASP A 74 -7.87 -19.94 -8.28
CA ASP A 74 -7.04 -20.18 -9.47
C ASP A 74 -5.59 -19.78 -9.21
N LEU A 75 -5.36 -18.74 -8.40
CA LEU A 75 -4.02 -18.25 -8.04
C LEU A 75 -3.34 -19.13 -6.98
N GLY A 76 -4.11 -19.81 -6.14
CA GLY A 76 -3.62 -20.76 -5.16
C GLY A 76 -4.66 -21.05 -4.06
N LYS A 77 -4.69 -22.28 -3.56
CA LYS A 77 -5.64 -22.70 -2.51
C LYS A 77 -5.49 -21.87 -1.22
N GLU A 78 -4.25 -21.52 -0.87
CA GLU A 78 -3.93 -20.68 0.29
C GLU A 78 -4.32 -19.22 0.12
N LEU A 79 -4.55 -18.77 -1.12
CA LEU A 79 -4.98 -17.39 -1.42
C LEU A 79 -6.49 -17.20 -1.32
N THR A 80 -7.25 -18.26 -1.05
CA THR A 80 -8.69 -18.11 -0.82
C THR A 80 -8.97 -17.24 0.40
N LEU A 81 -9.98 -16.37 0.31
CA LEU A 81 -10.33 -15.43 1.39
C LEU A 81 -10.54 -16.13 2.74
N LYS A 82 -11.12 -17.34 2.71
CA LYS A 82 -11.28 -18.20 3.88
C LYS A 82 -9.95 -18.54 4.56
N GLN A 83 -8.90 -18.84 3.80
CA GLN A 83 -7.59 -19.17 4.37
C GLN A 83 -6.86 -17.91 4.85
N LEU A 84 -6.90 -16.83 4.07
CA LEU A 84 -6.25 -15.58 4.42
C LEU A 84 -6.79 -14.99 5.74
N ARG A 85 -8.11 -15.00 5.94
CA ARG A 85 -8.75 -14.55 7.18
C ARG A 85 -8.31 -15.30 8.43
N ARG A 86 -7.76 -16.51 8.31
CA ARG A 86 -7.24 -17.26 9.48
C ARG A 86 -5.93 -16.68 10.01
N ARG A 87 -5.23 -15.86 9.20
CA ARG A 87 -3.91 -15.29 9.51
C ARG A 87 -3.98 -13.84 9.95
N TRP A 88 -5.01 -13.11 9.51
CA TRP A 88 -5.17 -11.69 9.79
C TRP A 88 -5.84 -11.44 11.13
N ALA A 89 -5.59 -10.26 11.69
CA ALA A 89 -6.28 -9.80 12.88
C ALA A 89 -7.79 -9.69 12.62
N ALA A 90 -8.59 -10.14 13.59
CA ALA A 90 -10.05 -10.14 13.53
C ALA A 90 -10.66 -9.10 14.50
N ASP A 91 -10.13 -7.88 14.49
CA ASP A 91 -10.70 -6.81 15.30
C ASP A 91 -11.94 -6.16 14.62
N PRO A 92 -12.88 -5.60 15.40
CA PRO A 92 -14.11 -5.04 14.86
C PRO A 92 -13.88 -3.86 13.89
N ARG A 93 -12.83 -3.06 14.10
CA ARG A 93 -12.53 -1.89 13.28
C ARG A 93 -12.06 -2.33 11.90
N SER A 94 -11.08 -3.23 11.83
CA SER A 94 -10.57 -3.78 10.57
C SER A 94 -11.66 -4.51 9.80
N THR A 95 -12.54 -5.26 10.49
CA THR A 95 -13.68 -5.94 9.86
C THR A 95 -14.65 -4.95 9.20
N ARG A 96 -14.97 -3.84 9.88
CA ARG A 96 -15.82 -2.78 9.33
C ARG A 96 -15.16 -2.07 8.15
N LEU A 97 -13.87 -1.75 8.26
CA LEU A 97 -13.11 -1.15 7.17
C LEU A 97 -13.04 -2.07 5.95
N ALA A 98 -12.90 -3.38 6.16
CA ALA A 98 -12.85 -4.34 5.07
C ALA A 98 -14.17 -4.36 4.29
N ALA A 99 -15.33 -4.31 4.98
CA ALA A 99 -16.63 -4.18 4.33
C ALA A 99 -16.70 -2.92 3.44
N LEU A 100 -16.27 -1.78 3.97
CA LEU A 100 -16.25 -0.51 3.24
C LEU A 100 -15.31 -0.55 2.03
N GLU A 101 -14.11 -1.12 2.18
CA GLU A 101 -13.15 -1.27 1.07
C GLU A 101 -13.65 -2.23 -0.01
N TRP A 102 -14.33 -3.31 0.37
CA TRP A 102 -14.99 -4.20 -0.58
C TRP A 102 -16.08 -3.49 -1.37
N GLN A 103 -16.92 -2.71 -0.70
CA GLN A 103 -17.95 -1.91 -1.37
C GLN A 103 -17.33 -0.91 -2.33
N ALA A 104 -16.29 -0.20 -1.90
CA ALA A 104 -15.58 0.75 -2.75
C ALA A 104 -14.97 0.07 -3.97
N SER A 105 -14.34 -1.08 -3.80
CA SER A 105 -13.74 -1.83 -4.90
C SER A 105 -14.79 -2.35 -5.89
N MET A 106 -15.87 -2.93 -5.39
CA MET A 106 -17.00 -3.45 -6.18
C MET A 106 -17.71 -2.36 -7.01
N ASN A 107 -17.71 -1.13 -6.51
CA ASN A 107 -18.27 0.03 -7.19
C ASN A 107 -17.21 0.81 -8.00
N HIS A 108 -15.97 0.32 -8.05
CA HIS A 108 -14.83 0.98 -8.70
C HIS A 108 -14.60 2.42 -8.19
N HIS A 109 -15.00 2.70 -6.96
CA HIS A 109 -14.70 3.94 -6.25
C HIS A 109 -13.26 3.92 -5.73
N ARG A 110 -12.72 5.07 -5.33
CA ARG A 110 -11.39 5.16 -4.69
C ARG A 110 -11.35 4.37 -3.37
N PRO A 111 -10.17 3.92 -2.90
CA PRO A 111 -10.03 3.36 -1.55
C PRO A 111 -10.62 4.29 -0.50
N VAL A 112 -11.28 3.71 0.49
CA VAL A 112 -11.98 4.46 1.54
C VAL A 112 -10.95 5.16 2.42
N MET A 113 -9.90 4.44 2.80
CA MET A 113 -8.75 5.01 3.51
C MET A 113 -7.60 5.27 2.54
N ARG A 114 -7.21 6.54 2.38
CA ARG A 114 -6.08 6.92 1.51
C ARG A 114 -4.72 6.71 2.19
N GLN A 115 -4.68 6.87 3.51
CA GLN A 115 -3.53 6.67 4.40
C GLN A 115 -3.91 5.62 5.44
N GLY A 116 -3.98 4.35 5.00
CA GLY A 116 -4.16 3.25 5.94
C GLY A 116 -2.87 2.95 6.71
N ALA A 117 -2.95 2.05 7.69
CA ALA A 117 -1.79 1.68 8.52
C ALA A 117 -0.64 1.13 7.66
N GLU A 118 -0.94 0.49 6.52
CA GLU A 118 0.04 -0.02 5.56
C GLU A 118 0.93 1.05 4.92
N LYS A 119 0.55 2.32 5.05
CA LYS A 119 1.30 3.46 4.52
C LYS A 119 1.98 4.28 5.61
N GLN A 120 2.03 3.81 6.84
CA GLN A 120 2.86 4.44 7.87
C GLN A 120 4.30 3.95 7.70
N ALA A 121 5.29 4.82 7.89
CA ALA A 121 6.70 4.50 7.72
C ALA A 121 7.12 3.24 8.52
N ASP A 122 6.59 3.09 9.73
CA ASP A 122 6.86 1.96 10.62
C ASP A 122 6.30 0.61 10.12
N ASN A 123 5.32 0.65 9.21
CA ASN A 123 4.61 -0.52 8.68
C ASN A 123 4.97 -0.81 7.21
N LEU A 124 5.96 -0.11 6.65
CA LEU A 124 6.39 -0.34 5.28
C LEU A 124 7.04 -1.71 5.16
N THR A 125 6.57 -2.47 4.19
CA THR A 125 7.18 -3.74 3.83
C THR A 125 8.31 -3.54 2.83
N VAL A 126 9.12 -4.57 2.62
CA VAL A 126 10.13 -4.58 1.56
C VAL A 126 9.48 -4.30 0.20
N HIS A 127 8.29 -4.87 -0.06
CA HIS A 127 7.55 -4.61 -1.28
C HIS A 127 7.16 -3.13 -1.42
N ASP A 128 6.67 -2.51 -0.34
CA ASP A 128 6.32 -1.08 -0.34
C ASP A 128 7.56 -0.21 -0.63
N MET A 129 8.69 -0.54 0.00
CA MET A 129 9.96 0.16 -0.22
C MET A 129 10.44 0.04 -1.66
N CYS A 130 10.43 -1.16 -2.24
CA CYS A 130 10.75 -1.36 -3.66
C CYS A 130 9.83 -0.53 -4.56
N ARG A 131 8.53 -0.49 -4.24
CA ARG A 131 7.56 0.30 -5.00
C ARG A 131 7.82 1.80 -4.92
N ILE A 132 8.14 2.32 -3.74
CA ILE A 132 8.51 3.73 -3.55
C ILE A 132 9.73 4.07 -4.39
N ILE A 133 10.75 3.22 -4.36
CA ILE A 133 11.98 3.40 -5.13
C ILE A 133 11.68 3.39 -6.64
N ASP A 134 10.94 2.39 -7.13
CA ASP A 134 10.57 2.30 -8.56
C ASP A 134 9.77 3.52 -9.04
N GLN A 135 8.84 4.01 -8.21
CA GLN A 135 8.04 5.18 -8.54
C GLN A 135 8.86 6.47 -8.52
N ALA A 136 9.78 6.61 -7.57
CA ALA A 136 10.73 7.71 -7.52
C ALA A 136 11.62 7.73 -8.78
N PHE A 137 12.18 6.58 -9.18
CA PHE A 137 12.95 6.47 -10.41
C PHE A 137 12.13 6.80 -11.66
N THR A 138 10.86 6.38 -11.70
CA THR A 138 9.97 6.73 -12.82
C THR A 138 9.76 8.25 -12.90
N ILE A 139 9.54 8.93 -11.78
CA ILE A 139 9.40 10.40 -11.73
C ILE A 139 10.69 11.08 -12.21
N LEU A 140 11.86 10.58 -11.79
CA LEU A 140 13.15 11.10 -12.23
C LEU A 140 13.38 10.89 -13.73
N GLN A 141 13.04 9.72 -14.26
CA GLN A 141 13.16 9.41 -15.69
C GLN A 141 12.28 10.33 -16.53
N ASP A 142 11.02 10.55 -16.14
CA ASP A 142 10.11 11.49 -16.83
C ASP A 142 10.75 12.89 -16.96
N THR A 143 11.49 13.32 -15.94
CA THR A 143 12.13 14.64 -15.87
C THR A 143 13.43 14.72 -16.68
N ARG A 144 14.19 13.62 -16.74
CA ARG A 144 15.49 13.53 -17.43
C ARG A 144 15.39 13.91 -18.90
N PHE A 145 14.24 13.67 -19.54
CA PHE A 145 14.03 13.99 -20.95
C PHE A 145 13.68 15.47 -21.22
N ASN A 146 13.49 16.30 -20.17
CA ASN A 146 13.24 17.73 -20.33
C ASN A 146 13.78 18.56 -19.12
N PRO A 147 15.10 18.53 -18.86
CA PRO A 147 15.68 19.20 -17.69
C PRO A 147 15.59 20.72 -17.75
N ASP A 148 15.57 21.29 -18.96
CA ASP A 148 15.58 22.74 -19.19
C ASP A 148 14.19 23.37 -19.08
N ASN A 149 13.13 22.57 -18.90
CA ASN A 149 11.76 23.05 -18.69
C ASN A 149 11.46 23.17 -17.18
N PRO A 150 11.38 24.39 -16.62
CA PRO A 150 11.14 24.60 -15.20
C PRO A 150 9.81 24.01 -14.72
N HIS A 151 8.80 23.93 -15.59
CA HIS A 151 7.52 23.31 -15.26
C HIS A 151 7.62 21.80 -15.10
N ALA A 152 8.41 21.12 -15.94
CA ALA A 152 8.63 19.68 -15.86
C ALA A 152 9.33 19.32 -14.54
N VAL A 153 10.38 20.07 -14.19
CA VAL A 153 11.11 19.92 -12.93
C VAL A 153 10.19 20.19 -11.72
N SER A 154 9.42 21.28 -11.73
CA SER A 154 8.49 21.62 -10.64
C SER A 154 7.39 20.56 -10.46
N GLN A 155 6.90 19.99 -11.56
CA GLN A 155 5.91 18.91 -11.52
C GLN A 155 6.50 17.63 -10.94
N ALA A 156 7.74 17.31 -11.29
CA ALA A 156 8.45 16.14 -10.77
C ALA A 156 8.67 16.21 -9.26
N VAL A 157 9.18 17.35 -8.76
CA VAL A 157 9.34 17.60 -7.31
C VAL A 157 8.02 17.41 -6.59
N ARG A 158 6.94 18.01 -7.09
CA ARG A 158 5.60 17.86 -6.49
C ARG A 158 5.12 16.41 -6.47
N ARG A 159 5.35 15.64 -7.54
CA ARG A 159 4.99 14.22 -7.61
C ARG A 159 5.81 13.39 -6.63
N PHE A 160 7.09 13.72 -6.47
CA PHE A 160 7.98 13.07 -5.52
C PHE A 160 7.53 13.34 -4.07
N ASP A 161 7.24 14.60 -3.73
CA ASP A 161 6.71 14.96 -2.41
C ASP A 161 5.38 14.26 -2.12
N GLN A 162 4.48 14.22 -3.11
CA GLN A 162 3.20 13.51 -2.97
C GLN A 162 3.40 12.01 -2.74
N LEU A 163 4.39 11.40 -3.39
CA LEU A 163 4.73 9.99 -3.20
C LEU A 163 5.17 9.73 -1.76
N TYR A 164 6.18 10.46 -1.28
CA TYR A 164 6.73 10.30 0.08
C TYR A 164 5.68 10.58 1.17
N ASN A 165 4.95 11.69 1.04
CA ASN A 165 3.87 12.04 1.97
C ASN A 165 2.74 11.01 1.97
N SER A 166 2.51 10.30 0.85
CA SER A 166 1.51 9.23 0.82
C SER A 166 1.87 8.04 1.71
N TYR A 167 3.16 7.86 2.02
CA TYR A 167 3.73 6.82 2.88
C TYR A 167 4.13 7.33 4.27
N GLY A 168 3.68 8.53 4.65
CA GLY A 168 4.04 9.12 5.94
C GLY A 168 5.54 9.35 6.11
N ILE A 169 6.32 9.26 5.02
CA ILE A 169 7.75 9.54 5.03
C ILE A 169 7.88 11.04 4.87
N THR A 170 8.14 11.75 5.96
CA THR A 170 8.47 13.17 5.92
C THR A 170 9.99 13.30 5.82
N TRP A 171 10.45 13.93 4.74
CA TRP A 171 11.85 14.34 4.66
C TRP A 171 12.01 15.59 5.55
N ASN A 172 12.63 15.43 6.72
CA ASN A 172 12.98 16.55 7.61
C ASN A 172 14.49 16.82 7.51
N PRO A 173 14.93 17.83 6.75
CA PRO A 173 16.35 18.15 6.62
C PRO A 173 16.99 18.62 7.93
N GLN A 174 16.19 19.01 8.94
CA GLN A 174 16.72 19.50 10.22
C GLN A 174 16.97 18.38 11.25
N GLN A 175 16.76 17.11 10.90
CA GLN A 175 17.06 15.96 11.76
C GLN A 175 18.47 15.38 11.54
N GLU A 176 19.29 16.00 10.69
CA GLU A 176 20.73 15.76 10.68
C GLU A 176 21.31 16.45 11.93
N THR A 177 21.25 15.75 13.06
CA THR A 177 21.89 16.16 14.30
C THR A 177 23.35 16.41 14.02
N ASP A 178 23.77 17.67 14.08
CA ASP A 178 25.18 18.05 14.13
C ASP A 178 25.85 17.27 15.28
N PRO A 179 26.78 16.34 15.00
CA PRO A 179 27.47 15.60 16.05
C PRO A 179 28.38 16.52 16.91
N SER A 180 28.49 17.80 16.54
CA SER A 180 29.28 18.80 17.27
C SER A 180 28.58 19.37 18.52
N GLN A 181 27.28 19.11 18.75
CA GLN A 181 26.55 19.65 19.91
C GLN A 181 26.52 18.73 21.15
N SER A 182 27.06 17.51 21.08
CA SER A 182 27.09 16.56 22.21
C SER A 182 28.39 16.56 23.02
N LEU A 183 29.31 17.50 22.76
CA LEU A 183 30.52 17.71 23.56
C LEU A 183 30.39 18.99 24.42
N THR A 184 29.42 19.01 25.32
CA THR A 184 29.54 19.80 26.55
C THR A 184 30.35 18.98 27.56
N THR A 185 31.64 19.29 27.63
CA THR A 185 32.58 18.79 28.64
C THR A 185 32.04 19.05 30.05
N PRO A 186 32.13 18.10 31.00
CA PRO A 186 31.88 18.41 32.40
C PRO A 186 32.98 19.37 32.88
N GLN A 187 32.55 20.52 33.40
CA GLN A 187 33.44 21.51 34.00
C GLN A 187 34.02 20.92 35.30
N ASP A 188 35.32 20.63 35.26
CA ASP A 188 36.11 20.17 36.40
C ASP A 188 36.10 21.25 37.50
N ASP A 189 35.45 20.95 38.63
CA ASP A 189 35.58 21.70 39.88
C ASP A 189 36.97 21.42 40.49
N ALA A 190 37.97 22.15 40.00
CA ALA A 190 39.28 22.19 40.60
C ALA A 190 39.26 23.04 41.88
N ARG A 191 39.07 22.35 43.01
CA ARG A 191 39.59 22.75 44.33
C ARG A 191 40.99 23.35 44.19
N THR A 192 41.16 24.63 44.54
CA THR A 192 42.42 25.10 45.11
C THR A 192 42.19 26.22 46.13
N ARG A 193 42.48 25.88 47.39
CA ARG A 193 42.97 26.68 48.53
C ARG A 193 42.27 28.00 48.91
#